data_AF-A0A7V7BZ69-F1
#
_entry.id   AF-A0A7V7BZ69-F1
#
_cell.length_a   1.000
_cell.length_b   1.000
_cell.length_c   1.000
_cell.angle_alpha   90.00
_cell.angle_beta   90.00
_cell.angle_gamma   90.00
#
_symmetry.space_group_name_H-M   'P 1'
#
loop_
_entity.id
_entity.type
_entity.pdbx_description
1 polymer ?
#
loop_
_entity_poly.entity_id
_entity_poly.type
_entity_poly.pdbx_seq_one_letter_code
_entity_poly.pdbx_strand_id
1 'polypeptide(L)'
;MAKSENGALSRFVGWIERVGNKLPHIFWIFLFFWLLVIALSGVLAGVSAVAPGSNEKIEIISLLNRKGLDWILSNMVGNFTKFPPLGLVLVMMMAAGFAERAGFIPAIMKTLTTVPDKLMIPAIFIIGMCSNLASDAGTVIIPPLTAALFYARKKDPIFGLILGYVAAASGFTANLFIAGTDVLLAGITNTSARIADPSYNVYPTANYFFMIASVFVVTIVGTVFTIKFAMPRLARWDPEYEHAQVPHEYLTPLTERELSSMKKAGMAAFGFFLLMFILTLVPGGPLRDPVKNTIVPSIFLRGMIPILFVFFIIAGWVYGRNVGTVKKPADMINYMV
;
A
#
# COMPACT_ATOMS: atom_id res chain seq x y z
N MET A 1 -30.73 19.41 -7.16
CA MET A 1 -29.76 20.38 -6.61
C MET A 1 -30.15 20.67 -5.16
N ALA A 2 -29.55 19.98 -4.20
CA ALA A 2 -29.87 20.17 -2.78
C ALA A 2 -29.29 21.50 -2.27
N LYS A 3 -30.15 22.34 -1.68
CA LYS A 3 -29.79 23.59 -0.99
C LYS A 3 -28.69 23.32 0.04
N SER A 4 -27.55 23.98 -0.12
CA SER A 4 -26.47 24.00 0.86
C SER A 4 -26.95 24.67 2.16
N GLU A 5 -27.24 23.88 3.18
CA GLU A 5 -27.37 24.44 4.53
C GLU A 5 -25.98 24.89 5.01
N ASN A 6 -25.87 26.19 5.29
CA ASN A 6 -24.68 26.89 5.77
C ASN A 6 -24.26 26.46 7.20
N GLY A 7 -24.01 25.17 7.41
CA GLY A 7 -23.46 24.63 8.65
C GLY A 7 -21.98 24.99 8.83
N ALA A 8 -21.51 25.06 10.07
CA ALA A 8 -20.08 25.22 10.38
C ALA A 8 -19.21 24.14 9.70
N LEU A 9 -19.76 22.92 9.57
CA LEU A 9 -19.11 21.81 8.85
C LEU A 9 -18.95 22.10 7.35
N SER A 10 -19.97 22.63 6.68
CA SER A 10 -19.89 22.98 5.25
C SER A 10 -18.84 24.07 5.01
N ARG A 11 -18.80 25.09 5.88
CA ARG A 11 -17.76 26.13 5.83
C ARG A 11 -16.35 25.59 6.06
N PHE A 12 -16.20 24.64 6.99
CA PHE A 12 -14.93 23.97 7.25
C PHE A 12 -14.47 23.10 6.07
N VAL A 13 -15.35 22.30 5.49
CA VAL A 13 -15.07 21.50 4.28
C VAL A 13 -14.70 22.41 3.11
N GLY A 14 -15.44 23.50 2.89
CA GLY A 14 -15.11 24.47 1.85
C GLY A 14 -13.82 25.27 2.13
N TRP A 15 -13.34 25.32 3.37
CA TRP A 15 -11.99 25.82 3.68
C TRP A 15 -10.92 24.78 3.32
N ILE A 16 -11.12 23.51 3.66
CA ILE A 16 -10.21 22.41 3.28
C ILE A 16 -10.05 22.36 1.76
N GLU A 17 -11.16 22.42 1.01
CA GLU A 17 -11.12 22.41 -0.45
C GLU A 17 -10.31 23.58 -1.02
N ARG A 18 -10.54 24.81 -0.51
CA ARG A 18 -9.81 26.00 -0.94
C ARG A 18 -8.32 25.94 -0.62
N VAL A 19 -7.95 25.35 0.52
CA VAL A 19 -6.54 25.20 0.91
C VAL A 19 -5.87 24.07 0.14
N GLY A 20 -6.55 22.93 -0.02
CA GLY A 20 -6.07 21.80 -0.81
C GLY A 20 -5.79 22.19 -2.27
N ASN A 21 -6.69 22.95 -2.90
CA ASN A 21 -6.52 23.42 -4.28
C ASN A 21 -5.37 24.42 -4.47
N LYS A 22 -4.82 24.99 -3.39
CA LYS A 22 -3.64 25.89 -3.45
C LYS A 22 -2.32 25.15 -3.39
N LEU A 23 -2.31 23.89 -2.96
CA LEU A 23 -1.08 23.12 -2.90
C LEU A 23 -0.61 22.81 -4.32
N PRO A 24 0.60 23.25 -4.72
CA PRO A 24 1.11 22.95 -6.05
C PRO A 24 1.41 21.45 -6.15
N HIS A 25 1.48 20.96 -7.39
CA HIS A 25 1.85 19.58 -7.65
C HIS A 25 3.14 19.19 -6.90
N ILE A 26 3.19 17.99 -6.33
CA ILE A 26 4.27 17.52 -5.44
C ILE A 26 5.67 17.73 -6.07
N PHE A 27 5.79 17.51 -7.38
CA PHE A 27 7.01 17.81 -8.15
C PHE A 27 7.54 19.23 -7.92
N TRP A 28 6.68 20.26 -8.00
CA TRP A 28 7.09 21.66 -7.83
C TRP A 28 7.49 21.97 -6.40
N ILE A 29 6.87 21.31 -5.42
CA ILE A 29 7.25 21.43 -4.00
C ILE A 29 8.68 20.93 -3.81
N PHE A 30 9.01 19.74 -4.32
CA PHE A 30 10.37 19.19 -4.21
C PHE A 30 11.40 19.97 -5.02
N LEU A 31 11.04 20.45 -6.21
CA LEU A 31 11.93 21.31 -7.01
C LEU A 31 12.22 22.62 -6.26
N PHE A 32 11.21 23.22 -5.65
CA PHE A 32 11.37 24.40 -4.82
C PHE A 32 12.30 24.12 -3.63
N PHE A 33 12.09 23.03 -2.88
CA PHE A 33 12.97 22.68 -1.77
C PHE A 33 14.42 22.40 -2.22
N TRP A 34 14.61 21.77 -3.37
CA TRP A 34 15.94 21.53 -3.93
C TRP A 34 16.65 22.85 -4.26
N LEU A 35 15.97 23.78 -4.93
CA LEU A 35 16.52 25.11 -5.23
C LEU A 35 16.77 25.93 -3.95
N LEU A 36 15.88 25.83 -2.97
CA LEU A 36 16.02 26.47 -1.67
C LEU A 36 17.27 25.96 -0.93
N VAL A 37 17.51 24.64 -0.93
CA VAL A 37 18.71 24.05 -0.33
C VAL A 37 19.98 24.55 -1.03
N ILE A 38 19.98 24.64 -2.36
CA ILE A 38 21.11 25.19 -3.12
C ILE A 38 21.37 26.64 -2.71
N ALA A 39 20.33 27.48 -2.68
CA ALA A 39 20.44 28.89 -2.29
C ALA A 39 20.94 29.06 -0.84
N LEU A 40 20.33 28.37 0.11
CA LEU A 40 20.70 28.43 1.53
C LEU A 40 22.11 27.90 1.78
N SER A 41 22.54 26.85 1.07
CA SER A 41 23.91 26.32 1.19
C SER A 41 24.96 27.36 0.80
N GLY A 42 24.66 28.27 -0.14
CA GLY A 42 25.55 29.35 -0.53
C GLY A 42 25.59 30.49 0.49
N VAL A 43 24.42 30.90 1.02
CA VAL A 43 24.33 32.00 1.99
C VAL A 43 24.94 31.62 3.34
N LEU A 44 24.75 30.37 3.78
CA LEU A 44 25.20 29.88 5.08
C LEU A 44 26.56 29.18 5.02
N ALA A 45 27.31 29.33 3.93
CA ALA A 45 28.60 28.70 3.74
C ALA A 45 29.59 29.09 4.85
N GLY A 46 30.25 28.11 5.45
CA GLY A 46 31.23 28.33 6.53
C GLY A 46 30.63 28.43 7.94
N VAL A 47 29.30 28.36 8.09
CA VAL A 47 28.67 28.13 9.40
C VAL A 47 28.96 26.69 9.83
N SER A 48 29.26 26.51 11.11
CA SER A 48 29.63 25.21 11.67
C SER A 48 28.89 24.92 12.98
N ALA A 49 28.71 23.63 13.26
CA ALA A 49 28.12 23.12 14.49
C ALA A 49 28.90 21.88 14.95
N VAL A 50 28.74 21.52 16.22
CA VAL A 50 29.30 20.26 16.76
C VAL A 50 28.26 19.15 16.62
N ALA A 51 28.66 18.03 16.05
CA ALA A 51 27.83 16.85 15.88
C ALA A 51 27.39 16.28 17.23
N PRO A 52 26.09 16.12 17.48
CA PRO A 52 25.61 15.46 18.69
C PRO A 52 26.04 13.99 18.67
N GLY A 53 26.88 13.58 19.62
CA GLY A 53 27.31 12.19 19.82
C GLY A 53 28.73 11.85 19.36
N SER A 54 29.32 12.59 18.40
CA SER A 54 30.71 12.35 17.95
C SER A 54 31.70 13.49 18.28
N ASN A 55 31.22 14.64 18.76
CA ASN A 55 32.03 15.86 18.97
C ASN A 55 32.79 16.35 17.72
N GLU A 56 32.47 15.82 16.54
CA GLU A 56 33.05 16.26 15.28
C GLU A 56 32.45 17.59 14.83
N LYS A 57 33.27 18.45 14.22
CA LYS A 57 32.81 19.72 13.66
C LYS A 57 32.16 19.45 12.30
N ILE A 58 30.87 19.77 12.16
CA ILE A 58 30.12 19.71 10.91
C ILE A 58 30.04 21.13 10.34
N GLU A 59 30.39 21.30 9.06
CA GLU A 59 30.34 22.58 8.37
C GLU A 59 29.37 22.54 7.18
N ILE A 60 28.71 23.66 6.90
CA ILE A 60 27.84 23.79 5.73
C ILE A 60 28.68 23.90 4.47
N ILE A 61 28.47 22.95 3.55
CA ILE A 61 29.11 22.92 2.24
C ILE A 61 28.23 23.66 1.23
N SER A 62 28.75 24.72 0.64
CA SER A 62 28.04 25.47 -0.41
C SER A 62 27.98 24.69 -1.72
N LEU A 63 26.77 24.60 -2.27
CA LEU A 63 26.50 24.02 -3.59
C LEU A 63 26.58 25.05 -4.73
N LEU A 64 26.66 26.36 -4.40
CA LEU A 64 26.72 27.46 -5.37
C LEU A 64 28.14 27.81 -5.86
N ASN A 65 29.14 27.02 -5.47
CA ASN A 65 30.52 27.18 -5.93
C ASN A 65 30.88 26.12 -6.99
N ARG A 66 32.07 26.23 -7.59
CA ARG A 66 32.53 25.31 -8.63
C ARG A 66 32.55 23.84 -8.19
N LYS A 67 32.91 23.57 -6.92
CA LYS A 67 32.91 22.21 -6.35
C LYS A 67 31.49 21.68 -6.14
N GLY A 68 30.58 22.54 -5.72
CA GLY A 68 29.16 22.23 -5.56
C GLY A 68 28.47 21.89 -6.89
N LEU A 69 28.75 22.67 -7.93
CA LEU A 69 28.24 22.40 -9.28
C LEU A 69 28.78 21.08 -9.84
N ASP A 70 30.09 20.83 -9.68
CA ASP A 70 30.70 19.54 -10.03
C ASP A 70 30.02 18.38 -9.29
N TRP A 71 29.83 18.51 -7.97
CA TRP A 71 29.16 17.50 -7.17
C TRP A 71 27.71 17.24 -7.63
N ILE A 72 26.92 18.29 -7.89
CA ILE A 72 25.55 18.16 -8.38
C ILE A 72 25.53 17.37 -9.68
N LEU A 73 26.33 17.78 -10.68
CA LEU A 73 26.33 17.15 -11.99
C LEU A 73 26.87 15.72 -11.95
N SER A 74 27.90 15.45 -11.16
CA SER A 74 28.48 14.10 -11.03
C SER A 74 27.60 13.13 -10.24
N ASN A 75 26.82 13.61 -9.26
CA ASN A 75 26.06 12.73 -8.36
C ASN A 75 24.56 12.67 -8.66
N MET A 76 24.01 13.51 -9.54
CA MET A 76 22.56 13.56 -9.81
C MET A 76 21.96 12.18 -10.16
N VAL A 77 22.51 11.50 -11.18
CA VAL A 77 22.04 10.16 -11.61
C VAL A 77 22.34 9.10 -10.55
N GLY A 78 23.50 9.19 -9.89
CA GLY A 78 23.91 8.27 -8.83
C GLY A 78 22.98 8.34 -7.62
N ASN A 79 22.58 9.54 -7.20
CA ASN A 79 21.64 9.76 -6.09
C ASN A 79 20.25 9.23 -6.43
N PHE A 80 19.80 9.43 -7.67
CA PHE A 80 18.53 8.87 -8.13
C PHE A 80 18.52 7.33 -8.14
N THR A 81 19.55 6.71 -8.72
CA THR A 81 19.63 5.24 -8.84
C THR A 81 19.91 4.54 -7.52
N LYS A 82 20.67 5.17 -6.61
CA LYS A 82 20.94 4.67 -5.26
C LYS A 82 19.85 5.00 -4.26
N PHE A 83 18.81 5.75 -4.65
CA PHE A 83 17.69 6.06 -3.77
C PHE A 83 16.99 4.74 -3.40
N PRO A 84 17.12 4.26 -2.14
CA PRO A 84 16.72 2.90 -1.79
C PRO A 84 15.27 2.55 -2.16
N PRO A 85 14.28 3.46 -1.98
CA PRO A 85 12.90 3.18 -2.39
C PRO A 85 12.71 2.86 -3.87
N LEU A 86 13.53 3.40 -4.79
CA LEU A 86 13.29 3.30 -6.23
C LEU A 86 13.26 1.84 -6.70
N GLY A 87 14.35 1.11 -6.48
CA GLY A 87 14.43 -0.29 -6.91
C GLY A 87 13.43 -1.18 -6.17
N LEU A 88 13.22 -0.90 -4.89
CA LEU A 88 12.35 -1.70 -4.04
C LEU A 88 10.87 -1.58 -4.42
N VAL A 89 10.41 -0.37 -4.73
CA VAL A 89 9.03 -0.12 -5.16
C VAL A 89 8.78 -0.68 -6.55
N LEU A 90 9.70 -0.48 -7.51
CA LEU A 90 9.56 -1.00 -8.87
C LEU A 90 9.39 -2.52 -8.89
N VAL A 91 10.23 -3.24 -8.16
CA VAL A 91 10.15 -4.72 -8.07
C VAL A 91 8.81 -5.15 -7.47
N MET A 92 8.36 -4.51 -6.37
CA MET A 92 7.08 -4.85 -5.75
C MET A 92 5.89 -4.54 -6.65
N MET A 93 5.89 -3.40 -7.35
CA MET A 93 4.82 -3.01 -8.28
C MET A 93 4.72 -3.96 -9.46
N MET A 94 5.84 -4.47 -9.99
CA MET A 94 5.83 -5.49 -11.04
C MET A 94 5.15 -6.78 -10.58
N ALA A 95 5.45 -7.24 -9.35
CA ALA A 95 4.86 -8.47 -8.83
C ALA A 95 3.38 -8.32 -8.50
N ALA A 96 3.01 -7.22 -7.84
CA ALA A 96 1.62 -6.90 -7.52
C ALA A 96 0.80 -6.66 -8.80
N GLY A 97 1.36 -5.94 -9.78
CA GLY A 97 0.73 -5.70 -11.08
C GLY A 97 0.48 -6.99 -11.86
N PHE A 98 1.41 -7.94 -11.82
CA PHE A 98 1.19 -9.28 -12.38
C PHE A 98 0.06 -10.03 -11.67
N ALA A 99 0.06 -10.08 -10.33
CA ALA A 99 -0.98 -10.76 -9.56
C ALA A 99 -2.38 -10.13 -9.77
N GLU A 100 -2.42 -8.80 -9.94
CA GLU A 100 -3.62 -8.03 -10.28
C GLU A 100 -4.14 -8.41 -11.67
N ARG A 101 -3.33 -8.25 -12.72
CA ARG A 101 -3.73 -8.53 -14.11
C ARG A 101 -3.99 -10.01 -14.38
N ALA A 102 -3.33 -10.91 -13.64
CA ALA A 102 -3.62 -12.34 -13.67
C ALA A 102 -5.01 -12.67 -13.06
N GLY A 103 -5.60 -11.75 -12.30
CA GLY A 103 -6.92 -11.86 -11.70
C GLY A 103 -6.93 -12.44 -10.28
N PHE A 104 -5.77 -12.68 -9.67
CA PHE A 104 -5.68 -13.27 -8.33
C PHE A 104 -6.20 -12.30 -7.26
N ILE A 105 -5.74 -11.05 -7.30
CA ILE A 105 -6.12 -10.03 -6.35
C ILE A 105 -7.60 -9.61 -6.52
N PRO A 106 -8.12 -9.36 -7.74
CA PRO A 106 -9.56 -9.16 -7.96
C PRO A 106 -10.42 -10.32 -7.47
N ALA A 107 -9.98 -11.57 -7.65
CA ALA A 107 -10.71 -12.74 -7.17
C ALA A 107 -10.80 -12.79 -5.64
N ILE A 108 -9.72 -12.43 -4.94
CA ILE A 108 -9.75 -12.26 -3.47
C ILE A 108 -10.76 -11.18 -3.09
N MET A 109 -10.75 -10.02 -3.76
CA MET A 109 -11.72 -8.95 -3.46
C MET A 109 -13.17 -9.40 -3.72
N LYS A 110 -13.40 -10.19 -4.78
CA LYS A 110 -14.72 -10.76 -5.11
C LYS A 110 -15.23 -11.74 -4.07
N THR A 111 -14.38 -12.30 -3.20
CA THR A 111 -14.85 -13.12 -2.06
C THR A 111 -15.78 -12.35 -1.13
N LEU A 112 -15.73 -11.02 -1.12
CA LEU A 112 -16.64 -10.18 -0.37
C LEU A 112 -18.13 -10.45 -0.73
N THR A 113 -18.41 -10.87 -1.97
CA THR A 113 -19.77 -11.19 -2.44
C THR A 113 -20.40 -12.39 -1.71
N THR A 114 -19.57 -13.30 -1.16
CA THR A 114 -20.03 -14.52 -0.49
C THR A 114 -20.17 -14.37 1.03
N VAL A 115 -19.85 -13.19 1.57
CA VAL A 115 -19.85 -12.95 3.01
C VAL A 115 -21.29 -12.92 3.58
N PRO A 116 -21.55 -13.54 4.75
CA PRO A 116 -22.84 -13.45 5.43
C PRO A 116 -23.17 -12.03 5.90
N ASP A 117 -24.46 -11.66 5.99
CA ASP A 117 -24.88 -10.29 6.33
C ASP A 117 -24.33 -9.78 7.66
N LYS A 118 -24.18 -10.66 8.65
CA LYS A 118 -23.65 -10.32 9.98
C LYS A 118 -22.17 -9.90 9.95
N LEU A 119 -21.41 -10.41 8.99
CA LEU A 119 -19.97 -10.16 8.85
C LEU A 119 -19.66 -9.21 7.69
N MET A 120 -20.68 -8.75 6.97
CA MET A 120 -20.51 -7.88 5.80
C MET A 120 -19.68 -6.63 6.13
N ILE A 121 -20.05 -5.87 7.16
CA ILE A 121 -19.35 -4.62 7.50
C ILE A 121 -17.89 -4.87 7.94
N PRO A 122 -17.60 -5.79 8.89
CA PRO A 122 -16.21 -6.15 9.20
C PRO A 122 -15.40 -6.60 7.98
N ALA A 123 -16.00 -7.42 7.10
CA ALA A 123 -15.31 -7.90 5.91
C ALA A 123 -14.99 -6.78 4.93
N ILE A 124 -15.89 -5.80 4.77
CA ILE A 124 -15.63 -4.60 3.95
C ILE A 124 -14.43 -3.84 4.46
N PHE A 125 -14.31 -3.63 5.78
CA PHE A 125 -13.15 -2.95 6.36
C PHE A 125 -11.86 -3.75 6.17
N ILE A 126 -11.85 -5.05 6.48
CA ILE A 126 -10.63 -5.87 6.34
C ILE A 126 -10.19 -5.97 4.88
N ILE A 127 -11.10 -6.33 3.97
CA ILE A 127 -10.78 -6.49 2.55
C ILE A 127 -10.45 -5.12 1.93
N GLY A 128 -11.16 -4.06 2.31
CA GLY A 128 -10.90 -2.70 1.87
C GLY A 128 -9.52 -2.21 2.27
N MET A 129 -9.10 -2.38 3.53
CA MET A 129 -7.77 -1.98 3.98
C MET A 129 -6.66 -2.80 3.30
N CYS A 130 -6.82 -4.13 3.27
CA CYS A 130 -5.87 -5.02 2.59
C CYS A 130 -5.87 -4.88 1.06
N SER A 131 -6.78 -4.08 0.48
CA SER A 131 -6.84 -3.86 -0.97
C SER A 131 -5.67 -3.04 -1.51
N ASN A 132 -4.97 -2.30 -0.65
CA ASN A 132 -3.71 -1.61 -0.97
C ASN A 132 -2.59 -2.55 -1.45
N LEU A 133 -2.74 -3.87 -1.27
CA LEU A 133 -1.86 -4.88 -1.85
C LEU A 133 -1.93 -4.88 -3.39
N ALA A 134 -3.08 -4.46 -3.93
CA ALA A 134 -3.32 -4.16 -5.34
C ALA A 134 -2.81 -2.75 -5.73
N SER A 135 -2.05 -2.08 -4.87
CA SER A 135 -1.74 -0.65 -4.99
C SER A 135 -3.04 0.18 -5.05
N ASP A 136 -3.09 1.19 -5.92
CA ASP A 136 -4.25 2.07 -6.09
C ASP A 136 -5.48 1.36 -6.66
N ALA A 137 -5.33 0.20 -7.33
CA ALA A 137 -6.45 -0.52 -7.93
C ALA A 137 -7.49 -0.94 -6.88
N GLY A 138 -7.07 -1.27 -5.65
CA GLY A 138 -7.97 -1.62 -4.56
C GLY A 138 -8.95 -0.51 -4.21
N THR A 139 -8.49 0.74 -4.20
CA THR A 139 -9.35 1.90 -3.92
C THR A 139 -10.39 2.15 -5.00
N VAL A 140 -10.18 1.62 -6.21
CA VAL A 140 -11.08 1.74 -7.36
C VAL A 140 -12.04 0.54 -7.44
N ILE A 141 -11.60 -0.66 -7.06
CA ILE A 141 -12.36 -1.91 -7.19
C ILE A 141 -13.30 -2.16 -5.99
N ILE A 142 -12.88 -1.81 -4.77
CA ILE A 142 -13.67 -2.07 -3.56
C ILE A 142 -15.00 -1.27 -3.52
N PRO A 143 -15.05 0.03 -3.87
CA PRO A 143 -16.31 0.78 -3.88
C PRO A 143 -17.42 0.17 -4.78
N PRO A 144 -17.20 -0.19 -6.05
CA PRO A 144 -18.24 -0.81 -6.87
C PRO A 144 -18.61 -2.23 -6.38
N LEU A 145 -17.67 -3.02 -5.87
CA LEU A 145 -17.96 -4.33 -5.29
C LEU A 145 -18.88 -4.24 -4.06
N THR A 146 -18.60 -3.29 -3.19
CA THR A 146 -19.42 -3.03 -1.99
C THR A 146 -20.80 -2.48 -2.35
N ALA A 147 -20.89 -1.63 -3.37
CA ALA A 147 -22.17 -1.16 -3.92
C ALA A 147 -23.02 -2.32 -4.45
N ALA A 148 -22.42 -3.21 -5.25
CA ALA A 148 -23.10 -4.39 -5.79
C ALA A 148 -23.55 -5.36 -4.69
N LEU A 149 -22.75 -5.54 -3.64
CA LEU A 149 -23.11 -6.35 -2.48
C LEU A 149 -24.31 -5.75 -1.72
N PHE A 150 -24.33 -4.44 -1.48
CA PHE A 150 -25.47 -3.79 -0.84
C PHE A 150 -26.74 -3.89 -1.70
N TYR A 151 -26.61 -3.70 -3.02
CA TYR A 151 -27.69 -3.90 -3.97
C TYR A 151 -28.27 -5.32 -3.90
N ALA A 152 -27.41 -6.35 -3.94
CA ALA A 152 -27.82 -7.75 -3.87
C ALA A 152 -28.56 -8.11 -2.57
N ARG A 153 -28.36 -7.33 -1.50
CA ARG A 153 -29.02 -7.51 -0.20
C ARG A 153 -30.19 -6.54 0.04
N LYS A 154 -30.67 -5.85 -1.01
CA LYS A 154 -31.73 -4.82 -0.93
C LYS A 154 -31.41 -3.74 0.13
N LYS A 155 -30.17 -3.25 0.13
CA LYS A 155 -29.70 -2.12 0.93
C LYS A 155 -29.19 -1.01 0.01
N ASP A 156 -29.08 0.20 0.53
CA ASP A 156 -28.63 1.37 -0.25
C ASP A 156 -27.25 1.11 -0.91
N PRO A 157 -27.15 1.05 -2.26
CA PRO A 157 -25.89 0.79 -2.95
C PRO A 157 -24.91 1.97 -2.88
N ILE A 158 -25.39 3.21 -2.80
CA ILE A 158 -24.56 4.41 -2.67
C ILE A 158 -23.89 4.41 -1.29
N PHE A 159 -24.63 4.04 -0.25
CA PHE A 159 -24.05 3.83 1.07
C PHE A 159 -22.98 2.75 1.04
N GLY A 160 -23.25 1.62 0.35
CA GLY A 160 -22.25 0.57 0.12
C GLY A 160 -20.98 1.11 -0.54
N LEU A 161 -21.13 1.87 -1.61
CA LEU A 161 -20.03 2.51 -2.35
C LEU A 161 -19.18 3.40 -1.45
N ILE A 162 -19.82 4.31 -0.71
CA ILE A 162 -19.14 5.22 0.21
C ILE A 162 -18.42 4.43 1.31
N LEU A 163 -19.07 3.40 1.86
CA LEU A 163 -18.47 2.56 2.89
C LEU A 163 -17.23 1.82 2.37
N GLY A 164 -17.29 1.27 1.16
CA GLY A 164 -16.12 0.64 0.52
C GLY A 164 -14.97 1.62 0.31
N TYR A 165 -15.28 2.84 -0.14
CA TYR A 165 -14.26 3.89 -0.28
C TYR A 165 -13.65 4.29 1.06
N VAL A 166 -14.48 4.50 2.10
CA VAL A 166 -14.01 4.80 3.46
C VAL A 166 -13.13 3.67 3.99
N ALA A 167 -13.52 2.41 3.79
CA ALA A 167 -12.71 1.26 4.21
C ALA A 167 -11.33 1.23 3.54
N ALA A 168 -11.28 1.46 2.22
CA ALA A 168 -10.03 1.47 1.47
C ALA A 168 -9.15 2.68 1.81
N ALA A 169 -9.73 3.88 1.98
CA ALA A 169 -9.00 5.10 2.25
C ALA A 169 -8.53 5.23 3.71
N SER A 170 -9.38 4.88 4.68
CA SER A 170 -9.10 5.10 6.12
C SER A 170 -8.02 4.17 6.68
N GLY A 171 -7.78 3.02 6.07
CA GLY A 171 -6.72 2.09 6.47
C GLY A 171 -5.77 1.74 5.34
N PHE A 172 -5.48 2.68 4.44
CA PHE A 172 -4.56 2.48 3.31
C PHE A 172 -3.15 2.01 3.73
N THR A 173 -2.71 2.26 4.97
CA THR A 173 -1.44 1.75 5.51
C THR A 173 -1.61 0.59 6.47
N ALA A 174 -2.82 0.30 6.94
CA ALA A 174 -3.08 -0.83 7.81
C ALA A 174 -3.22 -2.10 6.97
N ASN A 175 -2.37 -3.10 7.21
CA ASN A 175 -2.39 -4.32 6.42
C ASN A 175 -2.02 -5.55 7.26
N LEU A 176 -2.55 -6.71 6.86
CA LEU A 176 -2.16 -8.02 7.38
C LEU A 176 -0.91 -8.57 6.67
N PHE A 177 -0.57 -8.02 5.50
CA PHE A 177 0.60 -8.36 4.72
C PHE A 177 1.47 -7.13 4.48
N ILE A 178 2.76 -7.34 4.23
CA ILE A 178 3.65 -6.25 3.81
C ILE A 178 3.28 -5.83 2.39
N ALA A 179 2.98 -4.55 2.21
CA ALA A 179 2.65 -3.94 0.93
C ALA A 179 3.83 -3.12 0.38
N GLY A 180 3.71 -2.69 -0.88
CA GLY A 180 4.70 -1.82 -1.52
C GLY A 180 4.86 -0.46 -0.80
N THR A 181 3.81 0.01 -0.14
CA THR A 181 3.80 1.23 0.67
C THR A 181 4.75 1.14 1.87
N ASP A 182 4.80 -0.02 2.53
CA ASP A 182 5.67 -0.24 3.71
C ASP A 182 7.14 -0.21 3.32
N VAL A 183 7.43 -0.79 2.15
CA VAL A 183 8.75 -0.81 1.54
C VAL A 183 9.20 0.62 1.17
N LEU A 184 8.29 1.42 0.59
CA LEU A 184 8.53 2.83 0.28
C LEU A 184 8.81 3.64 1.56
N LEU A 185 7.95 3.53 2.56
CA LEU A 185 8.07 4.27 3.83
C LEU A 185 9.34 3.89 4.59
N ALA A 186 9.66 2.60 4.66
CA ALA A 186 10.89 2.11 5.28
C ALA A 186 12.13 2.65 4.55
N GLY A 187 12.12 2.65 3.22
CA GLY A 187 13.26 3.16 2.43
C GLY A 187 13.49 4.67 2.60
N ILE A 188 12.43 5.47 2.66
CA ILE A 188 12.52 6.91 2.94
C ILE A 188 13.04 7.12 4.37
N THR A 189 12.44 6.45 5.35
CA THR A 189 12.83 6.55 6.77
C THR A 189 14.29 6.14 6.98
N ASN A 190 14.73 5.09 6.30
CA ASN A 190 16.13 4.63 6.33
C ASN A 190 17.09 5.69 5.79
N THR A 191 16.73 6.34 4.68
CA THR A 191 17.55 7.42 4.08
C THR A 191 17.66 8.60 5.03
N SER A 192 16.55 8.99 5.68
CA SER A 192 16.55 10.07 6.67
C SER A 192 17.31 9.71 7.95
N ALA A 193 17.15 8.50 8.47
CA ALA A 193 17.83 8.06 9.70
C ALA A 193 19.36 8.00 9.54
N ARG A 194 19.83 7.61 8.34
CA ARG A 194 21.26 7.55 8.02
C ARG A 194 21.96 8.90 7.93
N ILE A 195 21.22 10.00 7.94
CA ILE A 195 21.80 11.35 8.09
C ILE A 195 22.39 11.49 9.50
N ALA A 196 21.76 10.90 10.52
CA ALA A 196 22.21 10.96 11.90
C ALA A 196 23.07 9.75 12.31
N ASP A 197 22.68 8.53 11.91
CA ASP A 197 23.40 7.29 12.21
C ASP A 197 23.58 6.44 10.94
N PRO A 198 24.77 6.44 10.33
CA PRO A 198 25.05 5.67 9.11
C PRO A 198 24.82 4.16 9.25
N SER A 199 24.87 3.62 10.47
CA SER A 199 24.69 2.20 10.74
C SER A 199 23.22 1.78 10.91
N TYR A 200 22.31 2.75 11.00
CA TYR A 200 20.89 2.50 11.19
C TYR A 200 20.25 1.84 9.96
N ASN A 201 19.42 0.83 10.22
CA ASN A 201 18.74 0.06 9.19
C ASN A 201 17.26 -0.10 9.53
N VAL A 202 16.40 0.54 8.74
CA VAL A 202 14.94 0.38 8.84
C VAL A 202 14.50 -0.74 7.91
N TYR A 203 13.94 -1.79 8.49
CA TYR A 203 13.38 -2.90 7.72
C TYR A 203 11.92 -2.62 7.32
N PRO A 204 11.42 -3.12 6.17
CA PRO A 204 10.01 -3.01 5.80
C PRO A 204 9.05 -3.60 6.85
N THR A 205 9.52 -4.55 7.65
CA THR A 205 8.75 -5.19 8.72
C THR A 205 8.70 -4.39 10.02
N ALA A 206 9.36 -3.22 10.09
CA ALA A 206 9.46 -2.43 11.33
C ALA A 206 8.09 -2.08 11.93
N ASN A 207 7.10 -1.78 11.07
CA ASN A 207 5.74 -1.43 11.50
C ASN A 207 4.76 -2.62 11.48
N TYR A 208 5.21 -3.83 11.17
CA TYR A 208 4.31 -4.94 10.84
C TYR A 208 3.31 -5.28 11.95
N PHE A 209 3.78 -5.38 13.21
CA PHE A 209 2.91 -5.65 14.35
C PHE A 209 1.91 -4.52 14.61
N PHE A 210 2.33 -3.27 14.41
CA PHE A 210 1.45 -2.11 14.55
C PHE A 210 0.37 -2.10 13.46
N MET A 211 0.72 -2.44 12.22
CA MET A 211 -0.23 -2.53 11.11
C MET A 211 -1.27 -3.62 11.33
N ILE A 212 -0.85 -4.83 11.73
CA ILE A 212 -1.77 -5.93 12.05
C ILE A 212 -2.76 -5.50 13.14
N ALA A 213 -2.27 -4.92 14.23
CA ALA A 213 -3.13 -4.43 15.31
C ALA A 213 -4.09 -3.34 14.79
N SER A 214 -3.60 -2.43 13.95
CA SER A 214 -4.39 -1.35 13.36
C SER A 214 -5.54 -1.87 12.49
N VAL A 215 -5.35 -2.95 11.72
CA VAL A 215 -6.42 -3.58 10.94
C VAL A 215 -7.58 -3.97 11.85
N PHE A 216 -7.32 -4.63 12.98
CA PHE A 216 -8.39 -5.04 13.89
C PHE A 216 -9.03 -3.83 14.59
N VAL A 217 -8.23 -2.87 15.06
CA VAL A 217 -8.75 -1.68 15.74
C VAL A 217 -9.65 -0.86 14.80
N VAL A 218 -9.18 -0.56 13.59
CA VAL A 218 -9.95 0.21 12.60
C VAL A 218 -11.19 -0.55 12.15
N THR A 219 -11.10 -1.87 11.96
CA THR A 219 -12.26 -2.70 11.63
C THR A 219 -13.32 -2.64 12.73
N ILE A 220 -12.93 -2.76 14.00
CA ILE A 220 -13.87 -2.71 15.14
C ILE A 220 -14.53 -1.34 15.22
N VAL A 221 -13.74 -0.26 15.21
CA VAL A 221 -14.25 1.11 15.32
C VAL A 221 -15.15 1.44 14.13
N GLY A 222 -14.70 1.15 12.91
CA GLY A 222 -15.44 1.37 11.68
C GLY A 222 -16.74 0.57 11.65
N THR A 223 -16.71 -0.70 12.07
CA THR A 223 -17.91 -1.55 12.15
C THR A 223 -18.91 -1.02 13.17
N VAL A 224 -18.46 -0.72 14.39
CA VAL A 224 -19.34 -0.21 15.45
C VAL A 224 -19.97 1.10 15.03
N PHE A 225 -19.18 2.01 14.46
CA PHE A 225 -19.67 3.30 13.97
C PHE A 225 -20.72 3.11 12.86
N THR A 226 -20.39 2.27 11.88
CA THR A 226 -21.26 2.01 10.72
C THR A 226 -22.59 1.39 11.12
N ILE A 227 -22.57 0.34 11.96
CA ILE A 227 -23.80 -0.35 12.38
C ILE A 227 -24.65 0.51 13.31
N LYS A 228 -24.05 1.20 14.29
CA LYS A 228 -24.83 1.94 15.30
C LYS A 228 -25.29 3.32 14.82
N PHE A 229 -24.49 4.04 14.04
CA PHE A 229 -24.76 5.44 13.73
C PHE A 229 -25.08 5.69 12.26
N ALA A 230 -24.39 5.04 11.32
CA ALA A 230 -24.53 5.33 9.90
C ALA A 230 -25.69 4.55 9.25
N MET A 231 -25.70 3.23 9.39
CA MET A 231 -26.65 2.32 8.75
C MET A 231 -28.12 2.62 9.08
N PRO A 232 -28.51 2.95 10.34
CA PRO A 232 -29.91 3.25 10.67
C PRO A 232 -30.46 4.50 9.96
N ARG A 233 -29.56 5.43 9.59
CA ARG A 233 -29.90 6.72 8.99
C ARG A 233 -29.78 6.71 7.47
N LEU A 234 -28.77 6.02 6.93
CA LEU A 234 -28.31 6.20 5.55
C LEU A 234 -28.42 4.95 4.67
N ALA A 235 -28.66 3.76 5.23
CA ALA A 235 -28.61 2.51 4.46
C ALA A 235 -30.01 1.98 4.06
N ARG A 236 -31.01 2.86 3.93
CA ARG A 236 -32.39 2.46 3.60
C ARG A 236 -32.53 2.21 2.10
N TRP A 237 -33.24 1.15 1.72
CA TRP A 237 -33.52 0.87 0.32
C TRP A 237 -34.45 1.93 -0.27
N ASP A 238 -34.08 2.43 -1.45
CA ASP A 238 -34.93 3.30 -2.27
C ASP A 238 -35.48 2.51 -3.47
N PRO A 239 -36.79 2.56 -3.77
CA PRO A 239 -37.37 1.97 -4.98
C PRO A 239 -36.72 2.45 -6.29
N GLU A 240 -36.12 3.65 -6.35
CA GLU A 240 -35.40 4.13 -7.54
C GLU A 240 -34.27 3.20 -7.97
N TYR A 241 -33.69 2.45 -7.03
CA TYR A 241 -32.63 1.50 -7.31
C TYR A 241 -33.12 0.25 -8.08
N GLU A 242 -34.43 -0.03 -8.16
CA GLU A 242 -34.93 -1.20 -8.91
C GLU A 242 -34.62 -1.14 -10.42
N HIS A 243 -34.36 0.06 -10.94
CA HIS A 243 -33.96 0.28 -12.34
C HIS A 243 -32.45 0.43 -12.51
N ALA A 244 -31.65 0.28 -11.45
CA ALA A 244 -30.20 0.45 -11.50
C ALA A 244 -29.53 -0.68 -12.30
N GLN A 245 -28.68 -0.29 -13.26
CA GLN A 245 -27.86 -1.24 -14.01
C GLN A 245 -26.59 -1.57 -13.23
N VAL A 246 -26.59 -2.71 -12.55
CA VAL A 246 -25.39 -3.22 -11.87
C VAL A 246 -24.67 -4.20 -12.80
N PRO A 247 -23.35 -4.06 -13.03
CA PRO A 247 -22.60 -5.00 -13.84
C PRO A 247 -22.72 -6.42 -13.30
N HIS A 248 -23.10 -7.36 -14.17
CA HIS A 248 -23.35 -8.76 -13.80
C HIS A 248 -22.13 -9.44 -13.17
N GLU A 249 -20.93 -8.99 -13.51
CA GLU A 249 -19.67 -9.50 -12.98
C GLU A 249 -19.52 -9.31 -11.46
N TYR A 250 -20.15 -8.27 -10.89
CA TYR A 250 -20.12 -7.99 -9.46
C TYR A 250 -21.28 -8.63 -8.69
N LEU A 251 -22.31 -9.10 -9.40
CA LEU A 251 -23.45 -9.82 -8.82
C LEU A 251 -23.25 -11.34 -8.84
N THR A 252 -22.38 -11.84 -9.73
CA THR A 252 -22.09 -13.26 -9.84
C THR A 252 -21.09 -13.67 -8.76
N PRO A 253 -21.38 -14.73 -7.97
CA PRO A 253 -20.37 -15.29 -7.07
C PRO A 253 -19.21 -15.86 -7.87
N LEU A 254 -18.07 -16.07 -7.20
CA LEU A 254 -16.91 -16.76 -7.77
C LEU A 254 -17.35 -18.13 -8.32
N THR A 255 -16.95 -18.41 -9.56
CA THR A 255 -17.14 -19.73 -10.15
C THR A 255 -16.35 -20.78 -9.35
N GLU A 256 -16.78 -22.05 -9.40
CA GLU A 256 -16.04 -23.13 -8.73
C GLU A 256 -14.58 -23.22 -9.19
N ARG A 257 -14.35 -22.89 -10.47
CA ARG A 257 -13.01 -22.82 -11.06
C ARG A 257 -12.19 -21.70 -10.44
N GLU A 258 -12.71 -20.49 -10.33
CA GLU A 258 -12.01 -19.37 -9.69
C GLU A 258 -11.74 -19.65 -8.22
N LEU A 259 -12.72 -20.18 -7.49
CA LEU A 259 -12.57 -20.51 -6.07
C LEU A 259 -11.50 -21.60 -5.85
N SER A 260 -11.53 -22.67 -6.64
CA SER A 260 -10.52 -23.73 -6.61
C SER A 260 -9.13 -23.20 -6.98
N SER A 261 -9.06 -22.33 -7.99
CA SER A 261 -7.81 -21.70 -8.44
C SER A 261 -7.23 -20.76 -7.38
N MET A 262 -8.08 -19.96 -6.72
CA MET A 262 -7.69 -19.07 -5.62
C MET A 262 -7.14 -19.88 -4.45
N LYS A 263 -7.81 -20.98 -4.07
CA LYS A 263 -7.32 -21.88 -3.00
C LYS A 263 -5.96 -22.48 -3.36
N LYS A 264 -5.79 -22.98 -4.59
CA LYS A 264 -4.50 -23.53 -5.08
C LYS A 264 -3.40 -22.48 -5.08
N ALA A 265 -3.69 -21.28 -5.56
CA ALA A 265 -2.74 -20.16 -5.57
C ALA A 265 -2.33 -19.76 -4.15
N GLY A 266 -3.31 -19.63 -3.24
CA GLY A 266 -3.06 -19.34 -1.83
C GLY A 266 -2.23 -20.42 -1.16
N MET A 267 -2.50 -21.71 -1.39
CA MET A 267 -1.69 -22.82 -0.85
C MET A 267 -0.26 -22.82 -1.41
N ALA A 268 -0.08 -22.56 -2.71
CA ALA A 268 1.25 -22.50 -3.31
C ALA A 268 2.09 -21.34 -2.76
N ALA A 269 1.48 -20.15 -2.67
CA ALA A 269 2.13 -18.97 -2.11
C ALA A 269 2.43 -19.14 -0.61
N PHE A 270 1.50 -19.71 0.15
CA PHE A 270 1.70 -20.05 1.55
C PHE A 270 2.79 -21.10 1.75
N GLY A 271 2.81 -22.16 0.93
CA GLY A 271 3.86 -23.18 0.98
C GLY A 271 5.26 -22.61 0.72
N PHE A 272 5.38 -21.69 -0.25
CA PHE A 272 6.62 -20.96 -0.50
C PHE A 272 7.03 -20.11 0.71
N PHE A 273 6.10 -19.33 1.25
CA PHE A 273 6.37 -18.50 2.42
C PHE A 273 6.78 -19.34 3.64
N LEU A 274 6.07 -20.45 3.88
CA LEU A 274 6.36 -21.39 4.96
C LEU A 274 7.75 -22.02 4.80
N LEU A 275 8.16 -22.38 3.57
CA LEU A 275 9.50 -22.86 3.30
C LEU A 275 10.56 -21.81 3.67
N MET A 276 10.38 -20.56 3.22
CA MET A 276 11.30 -19.46 3.58
C MET A 276 11.35 -19.24 5.10
N PHE A 277 10.20 -19.33 5.76
CA PHE A 277 10.11 -19.19 7.21
C PHE A 277 10.84 -20.32 7.95
N ILE A 278 10.66 -21.58 7.53
CA ILE A 278 11.36 -22.74 8.10
C ILE A 278 12.88 -22.60 7.91
N LEU A 279 13.34 -22.20 6.71
CA LEU A 279 14.76 -21.96 6.43
C LEU A 279 15.36 -20.82 7.27
N THR A 280 14.52 -19.97 7.86
CA THR A 280 14.93 -18.91 8.79
C THR A 280 14.91 -19.37 10.25
N LEU A 281 14.00 -20.27 10.63
CA LEU A 281 13.87 -20.77 12.00
C LEU A 281 14.89 -21.86 12.35
N VAL A 282 15.23 -22.73 11.41
CA VAL A 282 16.16 -23.84 11.66
C VAL A 282 17.55 -23.28 12.04
N PRO A 283 18.17 -23.73 13.16
CA PRO A 283 19.53 -23.32 13.52
C PRO A 283 20.53 -23.63 12.39
N GLY A 284 21.32 -22.65 11.96
CA GLY A 284 22.22 -22.80 10.80
C GLY A 284 21.49 -22.76 9.45
N GLY A 285 20.20 -22.41 9.43
CA GLY A 285 19.44 -22.23 8.20
C GLY A 285 20.03 -21.11 7.32
N PRO A 286 19.93 -21.25 5.99
CA PRO A 286 20.60 -20.36 5.03
C PRO A 286 20.06 -18.93 5.04
N LEU A 287 18.91 -18.69 5.67
CA LEU A 287 18.28 -17.37 5.72
C LEU A 287 18.51 -16.62 7.04
N ARG A 288 19.24 -17.21 7.99
CA ARG A 288 19.66 -16.54 9.25
C ARG A 288 20.84 -15.60 8.99
N ASP A 289 21.23 -14.84 10.01
CA ASP A 289 22.46 -14.06 9.91
C ASP A 289 23.67 -15.00 9.71
N PRO A 290 24.49 -14.81 8.67
CA PRO A 290 25.58 -15.73 8.37
C PRO A 290 26.71 -15.70 9.40
N VAL A 291 26.79 -14.66 10.25
CA VAL A 291 27.83 -14.52 11.27
C VAL A 291 27.28 -14.85 12.66
N LYS A 292 26.17 -14.23 13.04
CA LYS A 292 25.58 -14.33 14.37
C LYS A 292 24.55 -15.46 14.50
N ASN A 293 24.13 -16.06 13.39
CA ASN A 293 23.07 -17.08 13.34
C ASN A 293 21.77 -16.61 14.03
N THR A 294 21.52 -15.31 14.04
CA THR A 294 20.33 -14.68 14.63
C THR A 294 19.18 -14.60 13.62
N ILE A 295 17.96 -14.44 14.14
CA ILE A 295 16.75 -14.17 13.33
C ILE A 295 16.63 -12.66 13.06
N VAL A 296 17.12 -11.82 13.99
CA VAL A 296 17.16 -10.36 13.84
C VAL A 296 18.56 -9.89 14.23
N PRO A 297 19.36 -9.32 13.31
CA PRO A 297 19.16 -9.27 11.85
C PRO A 297 19.21 -10.67 11.21
N SER A 298 18.72 -10.81 9.98
CA SER A 298 18.81 -12.05 9.17
C SER A 298 18.75 -11.75 7.66
N ILE A 299 19.18 -12.71 6.83
CA ILE A 299 19.06 -12.63 5.37
C ILE A 299 17.58 -12.56 4.96
N PHE A 300 16.70 -13.27 5.68
CA PHE A 300 15.24 -13.21 5.46
C PHE A 300 14.68 -11.78 5.55
N LEU A 301 14.99 -11.05 6.62
CA LEU A 301 14.48 -9.69 6.82
C LEU A 301 15.06 -8.68 5.82
N ARG A 302 16.34 -8.85 5.43
CA ARG A 302 16.98 -8.02 4.39
C ARG A 302 16.44 -8.34 3.00
N GLY A 303 16.16 -9.62 2.73
CA GLY A 303 15.66 -10.16 1.47
C GLY A 303 14.13 -10.22 1.36
N MET A 304 13.40 -9.53 2.24
CA MET A 304 11.93 -9.59 2.28
C MET A 304 11.30 -9.26 0.92
N ILE A 305 11.86 -8.30 0.19
CA ILE A 305 11.30 -7.80 -1.07
C ILE A 305 11.38 -8.83 -2.20
N PRO A 306 12.55 -9.42 -2.53
CA PRO A 306 12.59 -10.51 -3.51
C PRO A 306 11.77 -11.73 -3.07
N ILE A 307 11.64 -12.00 -1.77
CA ILE A 307 10.75 -13.06 -1.26
C ILE A 307 9.29 -12.74 -1.59
N LEU A 308 8.83 -11.52 -1.29
CA LEU A 308 7.46 -11.08 -1.60
C LEU A 308 7.20 -11.01 -3.10
N PHE A 309 8.20 -10.61 -3.90
CA PHE A 309 8.12 -10.67 -5.35
C PHE A 309 7.77 -12.10 -5.81
N VAL A 310 8.56 -13.09 -5.41
CA VAL A 310 8.32 -14.49 -5.78
C VAL A 310 6.98 -14.98 -5.23
N PHE A 311 6.58 -14.57 -4.04
CA PHE A 311 5.27 -14.90 -3.46
C PHE A 311 4.12 -14.44 -4.37
N PHE A 312 4.11 -13.18 -4.82
CA PHE A 312 3.08 -12.66 -5.72
C PHE A 312 3.13 -13.28 -7.11
N ILE A 313 4.33 -13.57 -7.63
CA ILE A 313 4.47 -14.28 -8.91
C ILE A 313 3.89 -15.69 -8.82
N ILE A 314 4.18 -16.44 -7.77
CA ILE A 314 3.61 -17.78 -7.58
C ILE A 314 2.08 -17.69 -7.50
N ALA A 315 1.54 -16.76 -6.71
CA ALA A 315 0.11 -16.60 -6.55
C ALA A 315 -0.59 -16.24 -7.88
N GLY A 316 -0.09 -15.21 -8.57
CA GLY A 316 -0.61 -14.77 -9.86
C GLY A 316 -0.50 -15.84 -10.94
N TRP A 317 0.62 -16.57 -10.99
CA TRP A 317 0.86 -17.60 -11.99
C TRP A 317 -0.06 -18.80 -11.80
N VAL A 318 -0.15 -19.33 -10.57
CA VAL A 318 -1.00 -20.50 -10.28
C VAL A 318 -2.47 -20.15 -10.49
N TYR A 319 -2.92 -18.97 -10.06
CA TYR A 319 -4.29 -18.53 -10.30
C TYR A 319 -4.56 -18.35 -11.80
N GLY A 320 -3.73 -17.54 -12.46
CA GLY A 320 -3.97 -17.15 -13.85
C GLY A 320 -3.86 -18.31 -14.83
N ARG A 321 -2.98 -19.28 -14.57
CA ARG A 321 -2.88 -20.50 -15.38
C ARG A 321 -4.11 -21.40 -15.24
N ASN A 322 -4.65 -21.52 -14.03
CA ASN A 322 -5.81 -22.36 -13.76
C ASN A 322 -7.12 -21.75 -14.29
N VAL A 323 -7.29 -20.43 -14.20
CA VAL A 323 -8.47 -19.72 -14.75
C VAL A 323 -8.33 -19.48 -16.26
N GLY A 324 -7.10 -19.45 -16.77
CA GLY A 324 -6.80 -19.31 -18.20
C GLY A 324 -6.56 -17.86 -18.66
N THR A 325 -6.35 -16.94 -17.71
CA THR A 325 -5.91 -15.56 -17.98
C THR A 325 -4.45 -15.51 -18.41
N VAL A 326 -3.60 -16.38 -17.84
CA VAL A 326 -2.20 -16.56 -18.24
C VAL A 326 -2.07 -17.83 -19.06
N LYS A 327 -1.86 -17.71 -20.37
CA LYS A 327 -1.77 -18.85 -21.31
C LYS A 327 -0.34 -19.16 -21.71
N LYS A 328 0.49 -18.12 -21.87
CA LYS A 328 1.88 -18.20 -22.31
C LYS A 328 2.79 -17.50 -21.30
N PRO A 329 4.07 -17.91 -21.18
CA PRO A 329 5.05 -17.20 -20.35
C PRO A 329 5.20 -15.72 -20.71
N ALA A 330 4.98 -15.34 -21.98
CA ALA A 330 5.01 -13.95 -22.42
C ALA A 330 3.91 -13.09 -21.77
N ASP A 331 2.76 -13.68 -21.42
CA ASP A 331 1.66 -12.96 -20.77
C ASP A 331 2.09 -12.46 -19.39
N MET A 332 2.95 -13.21 -18.68
CA MET A 332 3.51 -12.78 -17.40
C MET A 332 4.33 -11.50 -17.55
N ILE A 333 5.17 -11.42 -18.58
CA ILE A 333 6.00 -10.23 -18.83
C ILE A 333 5.11 -9.03 -19.17
N ASN A 334 4.12 -9.22 -20.05
CA ASN A 334 3.18 -8.16 -20.43
C ASN A 334 2.34 -7.65 -19.25
N TYR A 335 2.10 -8.51 -18.26
CA TYR A 335 1.34 -8.15 -17.06
C TYR A 335 2.20 -7.52 -15.95
N MET A 336 3.52 -7.68 -15.98
CA MET A 336 4.45 -7.01 -15.06
C MET A 336 4.74 -5.54 -15.43
N VAL A 337 4.49 -5.16 -16.69
CA VAL A 337 4.86 -3.84 -17.27
C VAL A 337 3.69 -2.87 -17.31
#